data_AF-A0A9Q0PSI1-F1
#
_entry.id   AF-A0A9Q0PSI1-F1
#
_cell.length_a   1.000
_cell.length_b   1.000
_cell.length_c   1.000
_cell.angle_alpha   90.00
_cell.angle_beta   90.00
_cell.angle_gamma   90.00
#
_symmetry.space_group_name_H-M   'P 1'
#
loop_
_entity.id
_entity.type
_entity.pdbx_description
1 polymer ?
#
loop_
_entity_poly.entity_id
_entity_poly.type
_entity_poly.pdbx_seq_one_letter_code
_entity_poly.pdbx_strand_id
1 'polypeptide(L)'
;MEEGFPNATGREQSIRGMRTAEFSVFVAVDDALKPRWLMDHLRSISEKHKEEFHQNMAKIQPIFQFENGHPGGIGPISPDGAVNHIWKKIHQKLPVIKEAIVREMRKPPV
;
A
#
# COMPACT_ATOMS: atom_id res chain seq x y z
N MET A 1 8.07 -13.28 -3.65
CA MET A 1 7.22 -12.12 -3.29
C MET A 1 6.52 -12.58 -2.00
N GLU A 2 7.17 -12.39 -0.85
CA GLU A 2 6.58 -12.80 0.43
C GLU A 2 5.56 -11.76 0.88
N GLU A 3 4.37 -12.24 1.21
CA GLU A 3 3.22 -11.45 1.63
C GLU A 3 3.45 -10.84 3.01
N GLY A 4 3.34 -9.52 3.09
CA GLY A 4 3.39 -8.75 4.33
C GLY A 4 2.09 -8.88 5.13
N PHE A 5 1.93 -10.01 5.82
CA PHE A 5 1.01 -10.19 6.94
C PHE A 5 1.77 -10.91 8.07
N PRO A 6 1.41 -10.67 9.35
CA PRO A 6 2.21 -11.12 10.49
C PRO A 6 2.45 -12.63 10.45
N ASN A 7 3.71 -13.07 10.56
CA ASN A 7 4.00 -14.48 10.72
C ASN A 7 3.40 -15.00 12.03
N ALA A 8 2.92 -16.24 12.03
CA ALA A 8 2.24 -16.88 13.15
C ALA A 8 3.16 -17.18 14.37
N THR A 9 4.32 -16.54 14.47
CA THR A 9 5.37 -16.87 15.44
C THR A 9 5.55 -15.82 16.53
N GLY A 10 4.77 -14.74 16.55
CA GLY A 10 4.80 -13.73 17.63
C GLY A 10 6.16 -13.03 17.78
N ARG A 11 7.04 -13.09 16.77
CA ARG A 11 8.29 -12.33 16.76
C ARG A 11 8.01 -10.92 16.28
N GLU A 12 8.34 -9.95 17.13
CA GLU A 12 8.24 -8.53 16.85
C GLU A 12 9.06 -8.22 15.58
N GLN A 13 8.37 -7.88 14.49
CA GLN A 13 9.05 -7.56 13.25
C GLN A 13 9.69 -6.19 13.38
N SER A 14 11.00 -6.12 13.13
CA SER A 14 11.81 -4.92 13.21
C SER A 14 12.41 -4.62 11.85
N ILE A 15 12.21 -3.39 11.39
CA ILE A 15 12.72 -2.87 10.11
C ILE A 15 13.82 -1.86 10.44
N ARG A 16 15.06 -2.11 9.99
CA ARG A 16 16.25 -1.31 10.36
C ARG A 16 16.40 -1.08 11.87
N GLY A 17 16.02 -2.05 12.71
CA GLY A 17 16.09 -1.92 14.16
C GLY A 17 14.89 -1.21 14.80
N MET A 18 13.96 -0.66 14.01
CA MET A 18 12.71 -0.04 14.50
C MET A 18 11.58 -1.06 14.51
N ARG A 19 10.88 -1.19 15.64
CA ARG A 19 9.75 -2.11 15.75
C ARG A 19 8.57 -1.58 14.95
N THR A 20 7.79 -2.48 14.37
CA THR A 20 6.60 -2.13 13.57
C THR A 20 5.59 -1.25 14.34
N ALA A 21 5.42 -1.47 15.64
CA ALA A 21 4.55 -0.66 16.49
C ALA A 21 5.04 0.79 16.70
N GLU A 22 6.29 1.12 16.33
CA GLU A 22 6.85 2.48 16.50
C GLU A 22 6.47 3.44 15.35
N PHE A 23 5.89 2.92 14.26
CA PHE A 23 5.51 3.72 13.09
C PHE A 23 4.14 3.36 12.51
N SER A 24 3.48 2.31 13.02
CA SER A 24 2.19 1.84 12.52
C SER A 24 1.23 1.52 13.66
N VAL A 25 -0.07 1.68 13.38
CA VAL A 25 -1.15 1.34 14.30
C VAL A 25 -1.80 0.06 13.80
N PHE A 26 -1.84 -0.95 14.67
CA PHE A 26 -2.48 -2.23 14.38
C PHE A 26 -3.89 -2.23 14.95
N VAL A 27 -4.86 -2.54 14.09
CA VAL A 27 -6.28 -2.60 14.45
C VAL A 27 -6.80 -3.98 14.08
N ALA A 28 -7.52 -4.63 15.02
CA ALA A 28 -8.23 -5.86 14.74
C ALA A 28 -9.37 -5.59 13.76
N VAL A 29 -9.57 -6.48 12.77
CA VAL A 29 -10.59 -6.30 11.73
C VAL A 29 -11.99 -6.14 12.35
N ASP A 30 -12.32 -6.96 13.35
CA ASP A 30 -13.61 -6.91 14.03
C ASP A 30 -13.88 -5.58 14.73
N ASP A 31 -12.84 -4.90 15.20
CA ASP A 31 -12.94 -3.57 15.80
C ASP A 31 -13.05 -2.47 14.73
N ALA A 32 -12.28 -2.57 13.64
CA ALA A 32 -12.36 -1.63 12.52
C ALA A 32 -13.74 -1.62 11.84
N LEU A 33 -14.45 -2.75 11.84
CA LEU A 33 -15.80 -2.86 11.25
C LEU A 33 -16.90 -2.26 12.11
N LYS A 34 -16.64 -1.97 13.40
CA LYS A 34 -17.63 -1.33 14.27
C LYS A 34 -17.82 0.13 13.85
N PRO A 35 -19.07 0.60 13.71
CA PRO A 35 -19.34 1.99 13.37
C PRO A 35 -18.63 2.95 14.32
N ARG A 36 -18.00 3.99 13.77
CA ARG A 36 -17.24 5.04 14.49
C ARG A 36 -15.99 4.59 15.24
N TRP A 37 -15.82 3.30 15.55
CA TRP A 37 -14.71 2.81 16.36
C TRP A 37 -13.35 3.25 15.83
N LEU A 38 -13.08 3.07 14.52
CA LEU A 38 -11.80 3.45 13.93
C LEU A 38 -11.53 4.95 14.02
N MET A 39 -12.55 5.77 13.77
CA MET A 39 -12.43 7.23 13.85
C MET A 39 -12.16 7.70 15.29
N ASP A 40 -12.88 7.14 16.25
CA ASP A 40 -12.72 7.47 17.66
C ASP A 40 -11.35 7.01 18.19
N HIS A 41 -10.92 5.82 17.77
CA HIS A 41 -9.60 5.29 18.08
C HIS A 41 -8.47 6.18 17.53
N LEU A 42 -8.51 6.54 16.24
CA LEU A 42 -7.50 7.42 15.64
C LEU A 42 -7.50 8.83 16.25
N ARG A 43 -8.67 9.35 16.64
CA ARG A 43 -8.79 10.65 17.33
C ARG A 43 -8.23 10.61 18.74
N SER A 44 -8.30 9.47 19.42
CA SER A 44 -7.77 9.30 20.78
C SER A 44 -6.24 9.37 20.83
N ILE A 45 -5.55 9.15 19.71
CA ILE A 45 -4.10 9.25 19.63
C ILE A 45 -3.68 10.71 19.80
N SER A 46 -2.82 10.97 20.78
CA SER A 46 -2.30 12.31 21.06
C SER A 46 -1.48 12.85 19.88
N GLU A 47 -1.46 14.16 19.68
CA GLU A 47 -0.63 14.81 18.65
C GLU A 47 0.87 14.46 18.78
N LYS A 48 1.39 14.34 20.01
CA LYS A 48 2.78 13.93 20.24
C LYS A 48 3.09 12.56 19.62
N HIS A 49 2.25 11.57 19.90
CA HIS A 49 2.41 10.23 19.32
C HIS A 49 2.23 10.22 17.79
N LYS A 50 1.34 11.05 17.23
CA LYS A 50 1.21 11.19 15.77
C LYS A 50 2.49 11.73 15.15
N GLU A 51 3.09 12.74 15.77
CA GLU A 51 4.36 13.30 15.32
C GLU A 51 5.50 12.27 15.40
N GLU A 52 5.57 11.49 16.49
CA GLU A 52 6.52 10.38 16.62
C GLU A 52 6.33 9.34 15.51
N PHE A 53 5.08 8.95 15.21
CA PHE A 53 4.79 8.04 14.10
C PHE A 53 5.22 8.62 12.75
N HIS A 54 4.95 9.90 12.46
CA HIS A 54 5.39 10.54 11.22
C HIS A 54 6.92 10.55 11.07
N GLN A 55 7.64 10.93 12.13
CA GLN A 55 9.11 10.96 12.11
C GLN A 55 9.70 9.55 11.93
N ASN A 56 9.12 8.56 12.59
CA ASN A 56 9.56 7.18 12.47
C ASN A 56 9.24 6.60 11.08
N MET A 57 8.04 6.88 10.55
CA MET A 57 7.66 6.50 9.20
C MET A 57 8.61 7.14 8.17
N ALA A 58 8.97 8.42 8.31
CA ALA A 58 9.89 9.10 7.39
C ALA A 58 11.28 8.44 7.33
N LYS A 59 11.79 7.90 8.45
CA LYS A 59 13.08 7.19 8.51
C LYS A 59 13.07 5.86 7.76
N ILE A 60 11.94 5.14 7.81
CA ILE A 60 11.82 3.80 7.22
C ILE A 60 11.18 3.82 5.83
N GLN A 61 10.49 4.91 5.48
CA GLN A 61 9.81 5.08 4.20
C GLN A 61 10.70 4.72 2.99
N PRO A 62 12.02 5.06 2.95
CA PRO A 62 12.87 4.69 1.82
C PRO A 62 13.02 3.18 1.58
N ILE A 63 12.69 2.35 2.58
CA ILE A 63 12.72 0.87 2.49
C ILE A 63 11.47 0.37 1.77
N PHE A 64 10.35 1.04 1.99
CA PHE A 64 9.12 0.77 1.28
C PHE A 64 9.25 1.40 -0.10
N GLN A 65 9.74 0.63 -1.08
CA GLN A 65 9.74 0.99 -2.50
C GLN A 65 8.31 1.02 -3.10
N PHE A 66 7.34 1.53 -2.36
CA PHE A 66 6.12 2.03 -2.96
C PHE A 66 6.46 3.42 -3.47
N GLU A 67 6.65 3.54 -4.78
CA GLU A 67 7.02 4.77 -5.45
C GLU A 67 5.95 5.86 -5.30
N ASN A 68 5.94 6.51 -4.14
CA ASN A 68 5.22 7.73 -3.86
C ASN A 68 6.17 8.92 -4.06
N GLY A 69 6.82 8.95 -5.23
CA GLY A 69 7.42 10.12 -5.87
C GLY A 69 8.57 10.89 -5.23
N HIS A 70 8.75 10.94 -3.90
CA HIS A 70 9.66 11.90 -3.26
C HIS A 70 10.25 11.41 -1.91
N PRO A 71 11.41 11.96 -1.47
CA PRO A 71 11.87 11.84 -0.09
C PRO A 71 10.80 12.45 0.85
N GLY A 72 10.20 11.64 1.72
CA GLY A 72 9.15 12.09 2.65
C GLY A 72 7.71 11.80 2.22
N GLY A 73 7.47 11.24 1.02
CA GLY A 73 6.17 10.62 0.67
C GLY A 73 4.99 11.56 0.44
N ILE A 74 5.23 12.87 0.54
CA ILE A 74 4.28 13.93 0.25
C ILE A 74 4.81 14.66 -0.99
N GLY A 75 4.23 14.37 -2.17
CA GLY A 75 4.64 15.01 -3.42
C GLY A 75 4.01 14.35 -4.65
N PRO A 76 4.08 15.00 -5.83
CA PRO A 76 3.53 14.46 -7.06
C PRO A 76 4.20 13.12 -7.41
N ILE A 77 3.39 12.20 -7.97
CA ILE A 77 3.80 10.84 -8.35
C ILE A 77 4.90 10.94 -9.41
N SER A 78 6.03 10.25 -9.20
CA SER A 78 7.13 10.22 -10.19
C SER A 78 6.62 9.61 -11.50
N PRO A 79 6.94 10.20 -12.67
CA PRO A 79 6.59 9.64 -13.97
C PRO A 79 7.09 8.20 -14.17
N ASP A 80 8.22 7.85 -13.54
CA ASP A 80 8.84 6.52 -13.57
C ASP A 80 8.50 5.67 -12.33
N GLY A 81 7.40 6.00 -11.64
CA GLY A 81 6.89 5.26 -10.50
C GLY A 81 6.36 3.87 -10.85
N ALA A 82 6.40 2.90 -9.93
CA ALA A 82 6.00 1.51 -10.12
C ALA A 82 4.53 1.43 -10.50
N VAL A 83 3.72 2.29 -9.89
CA VAL A 83 2.31 2.49 -10.23
C VAL A 83 2.14 3.01 -11.66
N ASN A 84 2.96 3.97 -12.08
CA ASN A 84 2.96 4.48 -13.46
C ASN A 84 3.44 3.43 -14.46
N HIS A 85 4.44 2.61 -14.10
CA HIS A 85 4.87 1.48 -14.91
C HIS A 85 3.77 0.44 -15.08
N ILE A 86 3.02 0.12 -14.02
CA ILE A 86 1.85 -0.76 -14.08
C ILE A 86 0.79 -0.18 -15.03
N TRP A 87 0.41 1.09 -14.85
CA TRP A 87 -0.57 1.74 -15.73
C TRP A 87 -0.11 1.80 -17.19
N LYS A 88 1.16 2.11 -17.43
CA LYS A 88 1.77 2.08 -18.77
C LYS A 88 1.68 0.68 -19.39
N LYS A 89 1.93 -0.37 -18.60
CA LYS A 89 1.83 -1.76 -19.07
C LYS A 89 0.39 -2.16 -19.39
N ILE A 90 -0.56 -1.77 -18.55
CA ILE A 90 -2.00 -1.99 -18.79
C ILE A 90 -2.42 -1.32 -20.09
N HIS A 91 -2.06 -0.05 -20.27
CA HIS A 91 -2.38 0.71 -21.48
C HIS A 91 -1.79 0.08 -22.75
N GLN A 92 -0.57 -0.46 -22.69
CA GLN A 92 0.06 -1.19 -23.80
C GLN A 92 -0.64 -2.51 -24.16
N LYS A 93 -1.20 -3.22 -23.16
CA LYS A 93 -1.80 -4.55 -23.36
C LYS A 93 -3.26 -4.49 -23.77
N LEU A 94 -3.98 -3.44 -23.35
CA LEU A 94 -5.40 -3.25 -23.62
C LEU A 94 -5.81 -3.38 -25.11
N PRO A 95 -5.10 -2.79 -26.08
CA PRO A 95 -5.47 -2.91 -27.49
C PRO A 95 -5.44 -4.35 -28.00
N VAL A 96 -4.43 -5.12 -27.61
CA VAL A 96 -4.29 -6.53 -28.02
C VAL A 96 -5.39 -7.39 -27.42
N ILE A 97 -5.75 -7.14 -26.16
CA ILE A 97 -6.86 -7.84 -25.48
C ILE A 97 -8.20 -7.52 -26.16
N LYS A 98 -8.45 -6.24 -26.47
CA LYS A 98 -9.68 -5.82 -27.18
C LYS A 98 -9.78 -6.48 -28.56
N GLU A 99 -8.69 -6.51 -29.31
CA GLU A 99 -8.64 -7.16 -30.62
C GLU A 99 -8.86 -8.68 -30.49
N ALA A 100 -8.31 -9.33 -29.48
CA ALA A 100 -8.54 -10.75 -29.20
C ALA A 100 -10.02 -11.05 -28.92
N ILE A 101 -10.67 -10.22 -28.09
CA ILE A 101 -12.12 -10.32 -27.80
C ILE A 101 -12.94 -10.16 -29.09
N VAL A 102 -12.63 -9.17 -29.92
CA VAL A 102 -13.35 -8.95 -31.18
C VAL A 102 -13.15 -10.12 -32.15
N ARG A 103 -11.95 -10.69 -32.23
CA ARG A 103 -11.68 -11.88 -33.05
C ARG A 103 -12.43 -13.11 -32.56
N GLU A 104 -12.52 -13.31 -31.25
CA GLU A 104 -13.33 -14.36 -30.63
C GLU A 104 -14.80 -14.24 -31.04
N MET A 105 -15.36 -13.04 -30.93
CA MET A 105 -16.76 -12.74 -31.28
C MET A 105 -17.07 -12.87 -32.77
N ARG A 106 -16.05 -12.82 -33.64
CA ARG A 106 -16.18 -13.04 -35.10
C ARG A 106 -16.06 -14.50 -35.50
N LYS A 107 -15.70 -15.41 -34.58
CA LYS A 107 -15.67 -16.83 -34.91
C LYS A 107 -17.10 -17.31 -35.20
N PRO A 108 -17.34 -17.98 -36.34
CA PRO A 108 -18.65 -18.56 -36.60
C PRO A 108 -18.98 -19.62 -35.53
N PRO A 109 -20.25 -19.75 -35.13
CA PRO A 109 -20.66 -20.83 -34.24
C PRO A 109 -20.35 -22.18 -34.89
N VAL A 110 -19.76 -23.08 -34.11
CA VAL A 110 -19.48 -24.48 -34.49
C VAL A 110 -20.77 -25.28 -34.51
#